data_AF-A0AAE5S230-F1
#
_entry.id   AF-A0AAE5S230-F1
#
_cell.length_a   1.000
_cell.length_b   1.000
_cell.length_c   1.000
_cell.angle_alpha   90.00
_cell.angle_beta   90.00
_cell.angle_gamma   90.00
#
_symmetry.space_group_name_H-M   'P 1'
#
loop_
_entity.id
_entity.type
_entity.pdbx_description
1 polymer ?
#
loop_
_entity_poly.entity_id
_entity_poly.type
_entity_poly.pdbx_seq_one_letter_code
_entity_poly.pdbx_strand_id
1 'polypeptide(L)'
;MQSLPALLRAARFLLGYSQSHVETSCKLSSRFLITLENGTRQRLPSAALAVKAYYEVHGVEFVDPGEGHGAGIRWRSPLTTDPFEGQAFRAARGLADLSQDKLAEQAQVGRKFIALFERGELKSINLETLAKIELCLRDLNIEVTKGTSSHGAGARWINNVLP
;
A
#
# COMPACT_ATOMS: atom_id res chain seq x y z
N MET A 1 3.36 11.71 11.03
CA MET A 1 3.99 12.40 9.89
C MET A 1 3.87 11.50 8.67
N GLN A 2 3.02 11.88 7.71
CA GLN A 2 2.94 11.16 6.42
C GLN A 2 4.32 11.25 5.77
N SER A 3 4.95 10.11 5.51
CA SER A 3 6.37 10.08 5.15
C SER A 3 6.60 9.26 3.90
N LEU A 4 7.54 9.72 3.06
CA LEU A 4 7.94 9.02 1.86
C LEU A 4 8.32 7.54 2.12
N PRO A 5 9.05 7.17 3.20
CA PRO A 5 9.26 5.77 3.60
C PRO A 5 8.03 4.87 3.54
N ALA A 6 6.92 5.30 4.15
CA ALA A 6 5.69 4.52 4.17
C ALA A 6 5.02 4.45 2.79
N LEU A 7 5.07 5.55 2.02
CA LEU A 7 4.59 5.56 0.63
C LEU A 7 5.41 4.63 -0.28
N LEU A 8 6.74 4.56 -0.10
CA LEU A 8 7.60 3.63 -0.84
C LEU A 8 7.27 2.18 -0.49
N ARG A 9 7.07 1.87 0.79
CA ARG A 9 6.62 0.55 1.23
C ARG A 9 5.27 0.19 0.60
N ALA A 10 4.31 1.11 0.64
CA ALA A 10 3.00 0.91 0.04
C ALA A 10 3.06 0.70 -1.48
N ALA A 11 3.89 1.47 -2.19
CA ALA A 11 4.12 1.29 -3.63
C ALA A 11 4.70 -0.09 -3.95
N ARG A 12 5.69 -0.56 -3.16
CA ARG A 12 6.22 -1.92 -3.30
C ARG A 12 5.14 -2.98 -3.08
N PHE A 13 4.25 -2.75 -2.11
CA PHE A 13 3.16 -3.66 -1.79
C PHE A 13 2.10 -3.68 -2.89
N LEU A 14 1.77 -2.53 -3.49
CA LEU A 14 0.88 -2.42 -4.64
C LEU A 14 1.41 -3.22 -5.83
N LEU A 15 2.71 -3.05 -6.15
CA LEU A 15 3.40 -3.80 -7.20
C LEU A 15 3.53 -5.31 -6.91
N GLY A 16 3.25 -5.73 -5.68
CA GLY A 16 3.41 -7.10 -5.25
C GLY A 16 4.86 -7.53 -5.01
N TYR A 17 5.84 -6.63 -5.13
CA TYR A 17 7.26 -6.93 -5.10
C TYR A 17 7.79 -7.31 -3.71
N SER A 18 8.80 -8.18 -3.68
CA SER A 18 9.62 -8.43 -2.50
C SER A 18 10.65 -7.31 -2.32
N GLN A 19 11.22 -7.19 -1.12
CA GLN A 19 12.36 -6.29 -0.88
C GLN A 19 13.58 -6.69 -1.73
N SER A 20 13.89 -7.98 -1.79
CA SER A 20 15.00 -8.52 -2.60
C SER A 20 14.91 -8.17 -4.09
N HIS A 21 13.70 -8.14 -4.65
CA HIS A 21 13.48 -7.73 -6.03
C HIS A 21 13.89 -6.26 -6.23
N VAL A 22 13.43 -5.37 -5.35
CA VAL A 22 13.74 -3.93 -5.42
C VAL A 22 15.21 -3.66 -5.14
N GLU A 23 15.82 -4.38 -4.18
CA GLU A 23 17.26 -4.31 -3.90
C GLU A 23 18.08 -4.59 -5.15
N THR A 24 17.76 -5.66 -5.86
CA THR A 24 18.42 -6.05 -7.10
C THR A 24 18.20 -5.01 -8.20
N SER A 25 16.95 -4.60 -8.43
CA SER A 25 16.59 -3.64 -9.48
C SER A 25 17.19 -2.26 -9.26
N CYS A 26 17.26 -1.80 -8.01
CA CYS A 26 17.78 -0.47 -7.65
C CYS A 26 19.26 -0.49 -7.25
N LYS A 27 19.92 -1.66 -7.25
CA LYS A 27 21.32 -1.86 -6.79
C LYS A 27 21.54 -1.33 -5.36
N LEU A 28 20.62 -1.65 -4.47
CA LEU A 28 20.64 -1.26 -3.05
C LEU A 28 20.96 -2.46 -2.17
N SER A 29 21.58 -2.22 -1.01
CA SER A 29 21.74 -3.28 -0.01
C SER A 29 20.44 -3.54 0.73
N SER A 30 20.23 -4.78 1.19
CA SER A 30 19.02 -5.14 1.95
C SER A 30 18.83 -4.30 3.20
N ARG A 31 19.92 -4.06 3.94
CA ARG A 31 19.89 -3.18 5.12
C ARG A 31 19.45 -1.76 4.76
N PHE A 32 19.86 -1.24 3.60
CA PHE A 32 19.45 0.08 3.16
C PHE A 32 17.95 0.13 2.88
N LEU A 33 17.40 -0.80 2.10
CA LEU A 33 15.98 -0.80 1.76
C LEU A 33 15.09 -0.98 3.00
N ILE A 34 15.44 -1.91 3.90
CA ILE A 34 14.73 -2.14 5.16
C ILE A 34 14.66 -0.87 6.00
N THR A 35 15.80 -0.20 6.20
CA THR A 35 15.86 1.02 7.02
C THR A 35 15.20 2.22 6.34
N LEU A 36 15.23 2.27 5.01
CA LEU A 36 14.51 3.28 4.23
C LEU A 36 13.01 3.13 4.42
N GLU A 37 12.46 1.93 4.22
CA GLU A 37 11.01 1.69 4.33
C GLU A 37 10.51 1.82 5.77
N ASN A 38 11.32 1.45 6.77
CA ASN A 38 10.98 1.62 8.18
C ASN A 38 11.05 3.07 8.67
N GLY A 39 11.56 4.00 7.84
CA GLY A 39 11.66 5.41 8.21
C GLY A 39 12.59 5.68 9.39
N THR A 40 13.51 4.75 9.72
CA THR A 40 14.40 4.86 10.89
C THR A 40 15.59 5.80 10.65
N ARG A 41 15.73 6.32 9.42
CA ARG A 41 16.80 7.27 9.06
C ARG A 41 16.34 8.69 9.35
N GLN A 42 17.18 9.45 10.05
CA GLN A 42 16.90 10.88 10.35
C GLN A 42 16.90 11.77 9.10
N ARG A 43 17.63 11.39 8.05
CA ARG A 43 17.70 12.11 6.78
C ARG A 43 17.30 11.19 5.64
N LEU A 44 16.47 11.72 4.74
CA LEU A 44 16.04 11.00 3.55
C LEU A 44 17.19 10.97 2.53
N PRO A 45 17.72 9.80 2.16
CA PRO A 45 18.79 9.68 1.17
C PRO A 45 18.27 9.94 -0.25
N SER A 46 19.11 10.46 -1.14
CA SER A 46 18.76 10.65 -2.57
C SER A 46 18.30 9.35 -3.26
N ALA A 47 18.85 8.21 -2.84
CA ALA A 47 18.42 6.89 -3.30
C ALA A 47 16.94 6.59 -3.02
N ALA A 48 16.29 7.25 -2.06
CA ALA A 48 14.84 7.13 -1.87
C ALA A 48 14.05 7.67 -3.08
N LEU A 49 14.53 8.74 -3.72
CA LEU A 49 13.94 9.28 -4.94
C LEU A 49 14.15 8.35 -6.12
N ALA A 50 15.29 7.64 -6.19
CA ALA A 50 15.52 6.62 -7.21
C ALA A 50 14.54 5.44 -7.07
N VAL A 51 14.26 5.00 -5.84
CA VAL A 51 13.23 3.97 -5.57
C VAL A 51 11.84 4.46 -5.93
N LYS A 52 11.50 5.72 -5.59
CA LYS A 52 10.23 6.35 -6.02
C LYS A 52 10.07 6.32 -7.54
N ALA A 53 11.07 6.82 -8.26
CA ALA A 53 11.07 6.86 -9.72
C ALA A 53 10.99 5.46 -10.33
N TYR A 54 11.67 4.47 -9.74
CA TYR A 54 11.55 3.08 -10.14
C TYR A 54 10.09 2.60 -10.05
N TYR A 55 9.40 2.83 -8.94
CA TYR A 55 7.98 2.46 -8.83
C TYR A 55 7.07 3.24 -9.81
N GLU A 56 7.36 4.51 -10.04
CA GLU A 56 6.59 5.33 -11.00
C GLU A 56 6.68 4.80 -12.43
N VAL A 57 7.87 4.34 -12.85
CA VAL A 57 8.09 3.67 -14.14
C VAL A 57 7.34 2.34 -14.24
N HIS A 58 7.13 1.64 -13.11
CA HIS A 58 6.36 0.39 -13.05
C HIS A 58 4.85 0.61 -12.87
N GLY A 59 4.38 1.84 -13.10
CA GLY A 59 2.95 2.14 -13.17
C GLY A 59 2.33 2.63 -11.86
N VAL A 60 3.12 2.87 -10.82
CA VAL A 60 2.62 3.52 -9.59
C VAL A 60 2.54 5.03 -9.80
N GLU A 61 1.54 5.66 -9.22
CA GLU A 61 1.40 7.11 -9.07
C GLU A 61 1.44 7.44 -7.58
N PHE A 62 2.28 8.40 -7.19
CA PHE A 62 2.29 8.97 -5.84
C PHE A 62 1.37 10.18 -5.83
N VAL A 63 0.40 10.16 -4.93
CA VAL A 63 -0.64 11.19 -4.82
C VAL A 63 -0.28 12.09 -3.66
N ASP A 64 -0.21 13.39 -3.93
CA ASP A 64 0.01 14.41 -2.91
C ASP A 64 -1.23 14.57 -1.99
N PRO A 65 -1.05 15.05 -0.74
CA PRO A 65 -2.18 15.33 0.14
C PRO A 65 -3.08 16.42 -0.47
N GLY A 66 -4.37 16.34 -0.17
CA GLY A 66 -5.40 17.28 -0.61
C GLY A 66 -6.46 17.50 0.46
N GLU A 67 -7.54 18.18 0.10
CA GLU A 67 -8.63 18.45 1.05
C GLU A 67 -9.26 17.14 1.57
N GLY A 68 -9.32 17.00 2.90
CA GLY A 68 -9.84 15.81 3.58
C GLY A 68 -8.94 14.56 3.50
N HIS A 69 -7.88 14.56 2.71
CA HIS A 69 -7.10 13.36 2.43
C HIS A 69 -5.59 13.59 2.49
N GLY A 70 -4.89 12.63 3.08
CA GLY A 70 -3.44 12.58 3.05
C GLY A 70 -2.87 12.06 1.74
N ALA A 71 -1.53 11.99 1.71
CA ALA A 71 -0.79 11.41 0.61
C ALA A 71 -1.14 9.93 0.40
N GLY A 72 -0.87 9.41 -0.79
CA GLY A 72 -1.16 8.02 -1.12
C GLY A 72 -0.40 7.52 -2.33
N ILE A 73 -0.74 6.31 -2.74
CA ILE A 73 -0.27 5.67 -3.95
C ILE A 73 -1.45 5.03 -4.67
N ARG A 74 -1.38 4.93 -5.99
CA ARG A 74 -2.36 4.18 -6.79
C ARG A 74 -1.77 3.72 -8.12
N TRP A 75 -2.50 2.90 -8.85
CA TRP A 75 -2.14 2.58 -10.23
C TRP A 75 -2.39 3.77 -11.16
N ARG A 76 -1.39 4.11 -11.99
CA ARG A 76 -1.50 5.15 -13.01
C ARG A 76 -2.53 4.80 -14.09
N SER A 77 -2.72 3.51 -14.36
CA SER A 77 -3.66 3.01 -15.37
C SER A 77 -4.83 2.29 -14.68
N PRO A 78 -6.07 2.40 -15.20
CA PRO A 78 -7.23 1.69 -14.66
C PRO A 78 -7.21 0.18 -14.93
N LEU A 79 -6.32 -0.29 -15.81
CA LEU A 79 -6.21 -1.69 -16.18
C LEU A 79 -5.58 -2.49 -15.04
N THR A 80 -6.42 -3.16 -14.25
CA THR A 80 -6.01 -4.16 -13.28
C THR A 80 -6.66 -5.51 -13.58
N THR A 81 -5.89 -6.58 -13.40
CA THR A 81 -6.39 -7.96 -13.45
C THR A 81 -6.94 -8.43 -12.11
N ASP A 82 -6.93 -7.56 -11.09
CA ASP A 82 -7.40 -7.83 -9.74
C ASP A 82 -8.84 -7.33 -9.54
N PRO A 83 -9.85 -8.21 -9.69
CA PRO A 83 -11.26 -7.81 -9.71
C PRO A 83 -11.76 -7.28 -8.36
N PHE A 84 -11.05 -7.58 -7.27
CA PHE A 84 -11.42 -7.16 -5.92
C PHE A 84 -10.46 -6.13 -5.34
N GLU A 85 -9.50 -5.64 -6.15
CA GLU A 85 -8.50 -4.64 -5.77
C GLU A 85 -7.68 -5.04 -4.53
N GLY A 86 -7.47 -6.34 -4.29
CA GLY A 86 -6.68 -6.85 -3.17
C GLY A 86 -5.25 -6.29 -3.10
N GLN A 87 -4.63 -5.94 -4.22
CA GLN A 87 -3.34 -5.24 -4.26
C GLN A 87 -3.41 -3.85 -3.63
N ALA A 88 -4.54 -3.15 -3.77
CA ALA A 88 -4.76 -1.85 -3.14
C ALA A 88 -4.89 -2.01 -1.61
N PHE A 89 -5.56 -3.07 -1.14
CA PHE A 89 -5.57 -3.44 0.28
C PHE A 89 -4.19 -3.82 0.81
N ARG A 90 -3.40 -4.55 0.01
CA ARG A 90 -2.00 -4.84 0.34
C ARG A 90 -1.23 -3.53 0.51
N ALA A 91 -1.40 -2.58 -0.40
CA ALA A 91 -0.75 -1.28 -0.30
C ALA A 91 -1.21 -0.47 0.94
N ALA A 92 -2.50 -0.49 1.26
CA ALA A 92 -3.05 0.11 2.48
C ALA A 92 -2.41 -0.50 3.74
N ARG A 93 -2.25 -1.83 3.78
CA ARG A 93 -1.51 -2.51 4.85
C ARG A 93 -0.04 -2.07 4.91
N GLY A 94 0.58 -1.78 3.76
CA GLY A 94 1.92 -1.20 3.67
C GLY A 94 2.02 0.21 4.28
N LEU A 95 1.01 1.07 4.06
CA LEU A 95 0.91 2.38 4.71
C LEU A 95 0.75 2.24 6.23
N ALA A 96 0.01 1.23 6.68
CA ALA A 96 -0.24 0.93 8.08
C ALA A 96 0.96 0.29 8.81
N ASP A 97 1.99 -0.12 8.08
CA ASP A 97 3.12 -0.91 8.58
C ASP A 97 2.71 -2.21 9.29
N LEU A 98 1.70 -2.89 8.76
CA LEU A 98 1.18 -4.12 9.36
C LEU A 98 1.63 -5.37 8.60
N SER A 99 1.88 -6.45 9.35
CA SER A 99 1.93 -7.80 8.77
C SER A 99 0.52 -8.30 8.43
N GLN A 100 0.43 -9.33 7.59
CA GLN A 100 -0.86 -9.98 7.33
C GLN A 100 -1.46 -10.58 8.62
N ASP A 101 -0.62 -11.09 9.52
CA ASP A 101 -1.06 -11.63 10.80
C ASP A 101 -1.65 -10.54 11.69
N LYS A 102 -1.01 -9.37 11.75
CA LYS A 102 -1.49 -8.28 12.59
C LYS A 102 -2.79 -7.66 12.05
N LEU A 103 -2.91 -7.50 10.74
CA LEU A 103 -4.16 -7.09 10.12
C LEU A 103 -5.27 -8.12 10.35
N ALA A 104 -4.96 -9.42 10.23
CA ALA A 104 -5.92 -10.50 10.49
C ALA A 104 -6.45 -10.46 11.94
N GLU A 105 -5.55 -10.30 12.90
CA GLU A 105 -5.87 -10.18 14.31
C GLU A 105 -6.76 -8.96 14.59
N GLN A 106 -6.36 -7.78 14.11
CA GLN A 106 -7.08 -6.52 14.35
C GLN A 106 -8.46 -6.49 13.66
N ALA A 107 -8.55 -6.95 12.42
CA ALA A 107 -9.81 -7.00 11.69
C ALA A 107 -10.68 -8.21 12.06
N GLN A 108 -10.20 -9.12 12.91
CA GLN A 108 -10.87 -10.37 13.28
C GLN A 108 -11.27 -11.22 12.06
N VAL A 109 -10.33 -11.37 11.12
CA VAL A 109 -10.51 -12.14 9.88
C VAL A 109 -9.43 -13.23 9.75
N GLY A 110 -9.68 -14.22 8.90
CA GLY A 110 -8.70 -15.28 8.66
C GLY A 110 -7.45 -14.76 7.92
N ARG A 111 -6.25 -15.03 8.43
CA ARG A 111 -4.99 -14.67 7.74
C ARG A 111 -4.89 -15.26 6.33
N LYS A 112 -5.38 -16.50 6.12
CA LYS A 112 -5.40 -17.14 4.80
C LYS A 112 -6.27 -16.36 3.81
N PHE A 113 -7.38 -15.78 4.28
CA PHE A 113 -8.23 -14.93 3.46
C PHE A 113 -7.46 -13.68 3.00
N ILE A 114 -6.81 -12.96 3.92
CA ILE A 114 -5.98 -11.78 3.57
C ILE A 114 -4.91 -12.18 2.53
N ALA A 115 -4.22 -13.29 2.75
CA ALA A 115 -3.14 -13.72 1.87
C ALA A 115 -3.63 -14.02 0.44
N LEU A 116 -4.78 -14.66 0.28
CA LEU A 116 -5.38 -14.92 -1.04
C LEU A 116 -5.93 -13.65 -1.67
N PHE A 117 -6.57 -12.81 -0.86
CA PHE A 117 -7.16 -11.55 -1.29
C PHE A 117 -6.10 -10.61 -1.86
N GLU A 118 -5.02 -10.37 -1.12
CA GLU A 118 -3.92 -9.49 -1.53
C GLU A 118 -3.11 -9.99 -2.74
N ARG A 119 -3.31 -11.25 -3.15
CA ARG A 119 -2.72 -11.82 -4.37
C ARG A 119 -3.69 -11.85 -5.55
N GLY A 120 -4.94 -11.43 -5.37
CA GLY A 120 -5.98 -11.52 -6.39
C GLY A 120 -6.38 -12.97 -6.72
N GLU A 121 -6.16 -13.91 -5.79
CA GLU A 121 -6.40 -15.36 -6.01
C GLU A 121 -7.83 -15.78 -5.59
N LEU A 122 -8.61 -14.86 -5.03
CA LEU A 122 -10.00 -15.13 -4.67
C LEU A 122 -10.89 -15.14 -5.92
N LYS A 123 -11.79 -16.12 -6.01
CA LYS A 123 -12.85 -16.18 -7.03
C LYS A 123 -14.12 -15.45 -6.61
N SER A 124 -14.33 -15.33 -5.30
CA SER A 124 -15.43 -14.61 -4.67
C SER A 124 -14.99 -14.12 -3.29
N ILE A 125 -15.68 -13.09 -2.78
CA ILE A 125 -15.34 -12.45 -1.51
C ILE A 125 -16.57 -12.35 -0.61
N ASN A 126 -16.38 -12.58 0.69
CA ASN A 126 -17.38 -12.25 1.69
C ASN A 126 -17.29 -10.74 1.98
N LEU A 127 -18.38 -10.02 1.67
CA LEU A 127 -18.46 -8.57 1.83
C LEU A 127 -18.35 -8.12 3.29
N GLU A 128 -18.83 -8.92 4.25
CA GLU A 128 -18.69 -8.62 5.67
C GLU A 128 -17.21 -8.70 6.11
N THR A 129 -16.49 -9.72 5.62
CA THR A 129 -15.04 -9.87 5.87
C THR A 129 -14.26 -8.70 5.25
N LEU A 130 -14.64 -8.26 4.05
CA LEU A 130 -14.03 -7.09 3.40
C LEU A 130 -14.28 -5.81 4.21
N ALA A 131 -15.52 -5.59 4.64
CA ALA A 131 -15.90 -4.44 5.44
C ALA A 131 -15.12 -4.36 6.77
N LYS A 132 -14.86 -5.51 7.43
CA LYS A 132 -14.01 -5.54 8.63
C LYS A 132 -12.59 -5.06 8.37
N ILE A 133 -12.01 -5.43 7.23
CA ILE A 133 -10.67 -4.95 6.84
C ILE A 133 -10.70 -3.45 6.52
N GLU A 134 -11.71 -2.96 5.79
CA GLU A 134 -11.85 -1.55 5.46
C GLU A 134 -12.02 -0.69 6.72
N LEU A 135 -12.85 -1.12 7.68
CA LEU A 135 -13.03 -0.45 8.97
C LEU A 135 -11.72 -0.42 9.76
N CYS A 136 -11.02 -1.56 9.88
CA CYS A 136 -9.74 -1.63 10.56
C CYS A 136 -8.69 -0.69 9.96
N LEU A 137 -8.64 -0.55 8.63
CA LEU A 137 -7.72 0.39 7.96
C LEU A 137 -8.14 1.84 8.20
N ARG A 138 -9.44 2.14 8.18
CA ARG A 138 -9.97 3.48 8.46
C ARG A 138 -9.68 3.94 9.89
N ASP A 139 -9.75 3.03 10.87
CA ASP A 139 -9.35 3.31 12.26
C ASP A 139 -7.86 3.68 12.37
N LEU A 140 -7.04 3.24 11.41
CA LEU A 140 -5.63 3.60 11.26
C LEU A 140 -5.42 4.82 10.35
N ASN A 141 -6.50 5.56 10.04
CA ASN A 141 -6.52 6.71 9.14
C ASN A 141 -6.05 6.37 7.72
N ILE A 142 -6.36 5.18 7.22
CA ILE A 142 -6.02 4.72 5.87
C ILE A 142 -7.29 4.27 5.16
N GLU A 143 -7.43 4.66 3.90
CA GLU A 143 -8.48 4.16 3.02
C GLU A 143 -7.91 3.51 1.77
N VAL A 144 -8.69 2.60 1.20
CA VAL A 144 -8.47 2.09 -0.15
C VAL A 144 -9.21 2.99 -1.13
N THR A 145 -8.48 3.55 -2.10
CA THR A 145 -9.06 4.35 -3.17
C THR A 145 -9.46 3.41 -4.32
N LYS A 146 -10.74 3.44 -4.70
CA LYS A 146 -11.27 2.67 -5.82
C LYS A 146 -10.68 3.11 -7.16
N GLY A 147 -10.57 2.17 -8.09
CA GLY A 147 -10.28 2.49 -9.48
C GLY A 147 -11.33 3.42 -10.09
N THR A 148 -10.91 4.24 -11.03
CA THR A 148 -11.75 5.13 -11.84
C THR A 148 -11.55 4.80 -13.32
N SER A 149 -12.21 5.54 -14.22
CA SER A 149 -11.99 5.39 -15.66
C SER A 149 -10.59 5.80 -16.13
N SER A 150 -9.84 6.58 -15.33
CA SER A 150 -8.54 7.15 -15.72
C SER A 150 -7.36 6.57 -14.94
N HIS A 151 -7.61 6.03 -13.74
CA HIS A 151 -6.58 5.54 -12.83
C HIS A 151 -7.09 4.32 -12.08
N GLY A 152 -6.19 3.39 -11.75
CA GLY A 152 -6.57 2.19 -11.01
C GLY A 152 -6.58 2.41 -9.51
N ALA A 153 -6.92 1.35 -8.78
CA ALA A 153 -7.06 1.37 -7.33
C ALA A 153 -5.74 1.67 -6.61
N GLY A 154 -5.84 2.10 -5.36
CA GLY A 154 -4.71 2.49 -4.53
C GLY A 154 -5.05 2.59 -3.06
N ALA A 155 -4.16 3.21 -2.29
CA ALA A 155 -4.38 3.47 -0.88
C ALA A 155 -3.80 4.82 -0.48
N ARG A 156 -4.45 5.48 0.46
CA ARG A 156 -4.03 6.79 0.95
C ARG A 156 -4.38 6.98 2.41
N TRP A 157 -3.68 7.92 3.06
CA TRP A 157 -4.13 8.40 4.36
C TRP A 157 -5.39 9.25 4.22
N ILE A 158 -6.23 9.25 5.25
CA ILE A 158 -7.34 10.17 5.42
C ILE A 158 -7.13 10.99 6.67
N ASN A 159 -7.63 12.23 6.67
CA ASN A 159 -7.74 12.98 7.91
C ASN A 159 -9.10 12.57 8.49
N ASN A 160 -9.13 11.73 9.53
CA ASN A 160 -10.37 11.50 10.27
C ASN A 160 -10.78 12.82 10.93
N VAL A 161 -11.56 13.62 10.21
CA VAL A 161 -12.50 14.54 10.83
C VAL A 161 -13.69 13.65 11.17
N LEU A 162 -13.64 13.00 12.34
CA LEU A 162 -14.84 12.40 12.90
C LEU A 162 -15.92 13.50 12.91
N PRO A 163 -17.12 13.29 12.34
CA PRO A 163 -18.26 14.13 12.67
C PRO A 163 -18.60 14.03 14.16
#